data_AF-Q1MJX1-F1
#
_entry.id   AF-Q1MJX1-F1
#
_cell.length_a   1.000
_cell.length_b   1.000
_cell.length_c   1.000
_cell.angle_alpha   90.00
_cell.angle_beta   90.00
_cell.angle_gamma   90.00
#
_symmetry.space_group_name_H-M   'P 1'
#
loop_
_entity.id
_entity.type
_entity.pdbx_description
1 polymer ?
#
loop_
_entity_poly.entity_id
_entity_poly.type
_entity_poly.pdbx_seq_one_letter_code
_entity_poly.pdbx_strand_id
1 'polypeptide(L)'
;MARRADFQTAVDQFSDWRWRLNNLYWITDKSGKRVRFEMNWTQMTFFEQMHYLNVLLKARQLGLTTFIQIFMLDACVFNRDIRAGTIAHIHVVGVTIIPTMTASSDSGRTVAGYTVPALWTTTLATVNNTIKASSRYAKVIDQLLAFTADTDPTKSPAAEMFPLGNVVGHPGNQDGVTTWDTIKLPASVPNGTRIMFEYQPGLWTSRTTYDRVDNGDGTADYKVIEVFATNVQDNAALLAHGMNLDVSSYVHPVLQGILRFVSRLPQSEKLKFYP
;
A
#
# COMPACT_ATOMS: atom_id res chain seq x y z
N MET A 1 52.26 -8.97 26.48
CA MET A 1 51.01 -8.20 26.65
C MET A 1 51.15 -6.88 25.91
N ALA A 2 50.10 -6.39 25.25
CA ALA A 2 50.13 -5.06 24.62
C ALA A 2 50.40 -3.98 25.69
N ARG A 3 51.09 -2.89 25.33
CA ARG A 3 51.31 -1.79 26.28
C ARG A 3 49.96 -1.14 26.59
N ARG A 4 49.80 -0.60 27.80
CA ARG A 4 48.54 0.02 28.25
C ARG A 4 48.02 1.11 27.30
N ALA A 5 48.92 1.86 26.68
CA ALA A 5 48.59 2.88 25.67
C ALA A 5 48.06 2.27 24.36
N ASP A 6 48.63 1.16 23.92
CA ASP A 6 48.18 0.45 22.71
C ASP A 6 46.78 -0.16 22.96
N PHE A 7 46.54 -0.66 24.18
CA PHE A 7 45.23 -1.17 24.58
C PHE A 7 44.17 -0.05 24.64
N GLN A 8 44.49 1.10 25.23
CA GLN A 8 43.54 2.22 25.28
C GLN A 8 43.18 2.72 23.87
N THR A 9 44.19 2.87 23.01
CA THR A 9 43.96 3.22 21.60
C THR A 9 43.01 2.24 20.92
N ALA A 10 43.19 0.93 21.16
CA ALA A 10 42.29 -0.08 20.62
C ALA A 10 40.87 0.04 21.18
N VAL A 11 40.70 0.32 22.47
CA VAL A 11 39.38 0.57 23.07
C VAL A 11 38.70 1.77 22.42
N ASP A 12 39.42 2.87 22.24
CA ASP A 12 38.87 4.10 21.64
C ASP A 12 38.42 3.86 20.20
N GLN A 13 39.24 3.16 19.42
CA GLN A 13 38.95 2.77 18.03
C GLN A 13 37.74 1.84 17.94
N PHE A 14 37.69 0.81 18.77
CA PHE A 14 36.61 -0.18 18.74
C PHE A 14 35.31 0.36 19.34
N SER A 15 35.33 1.45 20.09
CA SER A 15 34.12 2.10 20.59
C SER A 15 33.45 2.97 19.51
N ASP A 16 34.21 3.49 18.55
CA ASP A 16 33.70 4.35 17.46
C ASP A 16 33.14 3.53 16.28
N TRP A 17 31.84 3.65 16.05
CA TRP A 17 31.13 2.97 14.96
C TRP A 17 31.67 3.36 13.59
N ARG A 18 31.96 4.64 13.36
CA ARG A 18 32.48 5.14 12.09
C ARG A 18 33.85 4.55 11.84
N TRP A 19 34.69 4.47 12.87
CA TRP A 19 36.00 3.85 12.76
C TRP A 19 35.88 2.36 12.43
N ARG A 20 35.05 1.62 13.15
CA ARG A 20 34.87 0.17 12.93
C ARG A 20 34.44 -0.13 11.50
N LEU A 21 33.42 0.56 11.01
CA LEU A 21 32.87 0.33 9.67
C LEU A 21 33.92 0.53 8.58
N ASN A 22 34.74 1.58 8.66
CA ASN A 22 35.74 1.89 7.64
C ASN A 22 37.09 1.14 7.78
N ASN A 23 37.30 0.41 8.88
CA ASN A 23 38.59 -0.23 9.16
C ASN A 23 38.55 -1.75 9.34
N LEU A 24 37.41 -2.33 9.75
CA LEU A 24 37.32 -3.74 10.09
C LEU A 24 36.80 -4.63 8.96
N TYR A 25 35.99 -4.08 8.04
CA TYR A 25 35.27 -4.87 7.04
C TYR A 25 35.94 -4.88 5.68
N TRP A 26 35.74 -5.96 4.95
CA TRP A 26 36.26 -6.18 3.60
C TRP A 26 35.13 -6.55 2.65
N ILE A 27 35.20 -6.06 1.42
CA ILE A 27 34.24 -6.35 0.35
C ILE A 27 34.99 -6.82 -0.90
N THR A 28 34.24 -7.41 -1.83
CA THR A 28 34.73 -7.70 -3.18
C THR A 28 34.33 -6.55 -4.10
N ASP A 29 35.30 -5.94 -4.78
CA ASP A 29 35.04 -4.87 -5.74
C ASP A 29 34.46 -5.41 -7.06
N LYS A 30 34.16 -4.50 -8.00
CA LYS A 30 33.61 -4.85 -9.33
C LYS A 30 34.58 -5.68 -10.18
N SER A 31 35.87 -5.65 -9.85
CA SER A 31 36.93 -6.42 -10.51
C SER A 31 37.18 -7.76 -9.83
N GLY A 32 36.39 -8.13 -8.81
CA GLY A 32 36.54 -9.37 -8.06
C GLY A 32 37.66 -9.34 -7.03
N LYS A 33 38.30 -8.18 -6.78
CA LYS A 33 39.39 -8.06 -5.82
C LYS A 33 38.84 -7.77 -4.43
N ARG A 34 39.41 -8.45 -3.43
CA ARG A 34 39.16 -8.18 -2.02
C ARG A 34 39.78 -6.82 -1.65
N VAL A 35 38.94 -5.87 -1.28
CA VAL A 35 39.33 -4.51 -0.87
C VAL A 35 38.71 -4.17 0.48
N ARG A 36 39.37 -3.29 1.24
CA ARG A 36 38.81 -2.82 2.51
C ARG A 36 37.57 -2.00 2.22
N PHE A 37 36.51 -2.22 2.99
CA PHE A 37 35.30 -1.41 2.87
C PHE A 37 35.59 -0.01 3.40
N GLU A 38 35.22 0.99 2.60
CA GLU A 38 35.27 2.39 2.97
C GLU A 38 33.99 3.04 2.44
N MET A 39 33.28 3.76 3.31
CA MET A 39 32.00 4.35 2.93
C MET A 39 32.20 5.40 1.84
N ASN A 40 31.44 5.28 0.75
CA ASN A 40 31.34 6.34 -0.23
C ASN A 40 30.53 7.53 0.33
N TRP A 41 30.55 8.66 -0.39
CA TRP A 41 29.88 9.88 0.06
C TRP A 41 28.38 9.66 0.38
N THR A 42 27.65 8.88 -0.43
CA THR A 42 26.21 8.61 -0.19
C THR A 42 26.01 7.75 1.06
N GLN A 43 26.81 6.71 1.24
CA GLN A 43 26.76 5.84 2.41
C GLN A 43 27.10 6.63 3.68
N MET A 44 28.07 7.55 3.59
CA MET A 44 28.44 8.42 4.69
C MET A 44 27.32 9.41 5.04
N THR A 45 26.72 10.07 4.05
CA THR A 45 25.57 10.96 4.28
C THR A 45 24.42 10.20 4.94
N PHE A 46 24.14 8.98 4.49
CA PHE A 46 23.11 8.16 5.11
C PHE A 46 23.47 7.78 6.56
N PHE A 47 24.74 7.40 6.83
CA PHE A 47 25.20 7.08 8.18
C PHE A 47 25.07 8.28 9.14
N GLU A 48 25.44 9.48 8.71
CA GLU A 48 25.38 10.70 9.52
C GLU A 48 23.97 11.21 9.76
N GLN A 49 23.03 10.92 8.84
CA GLN A 49 21.63 11.35 8.91
C GLN A 49 20.68 10.24 9.38
N MET A 50 21.21 9.09 9.79
CA MET A 50 20.41 7.92 10.10
C MET A 50 19.54 8.14 11.35
N HIS A 51 18.25 7.82 11.22
CA HIS A 51 17.31 7.77 12.33
C HIS A 51 17.05 6.33 12.79
N TYR A 52 16.25 6.09 13.84
CA TYR A 52 15.88 4.72 14.24
C TYR A 52 14.95 4.03 13.23
N LEU A 53 14.27 4.80 12.36
CA LEU A 53 13.41 4.32 11.30
C LEU A 53 13.67 5.13 10.02
N ASN A 54 14.30 4.50 9.02
CA ASN A 54 14.69 5.16 7.77
C ASN A 54 13.91 4.57 6.59
N VAL A 55 13.41 5.44 5.72
CA VAL A 55 12.84 5.07 4.41
C VAL A 55 13.71 5.70 3.34
N LEU A 56 14.38 4.86 2.54
CA LEU A 56 15.33 5.29 1.52
C LEU A 56 14.78 5.02 0.12
N LEU A 57 14.57 6.09 -0.66
CA LEU A 57 14.34 5.97 -2.10
C LEU A 57 15.68 5.67 -2.78
N LYS A 58 15.88 4.41 -3.16
CA LYS A 58 17.17 3.91 -3.63
C LYS A 58 17.39 4.19 -5.11
N ALA A 59 18.42 4.97 -5.43
CA ALA A 59 19.05 4.95 -6.75
C ALA A 59 19.95 3.71 -6.91
N ARG A 60 19.97 3.11 -8.11
CA ARG A 60 20.79 1.90 -8.38
C ARG A 60 22.29 2.24 -8.27
N GLN A 61 23.11 1.21 -8.04
CA GLN A 61 24.58 1.25 -8.11
C GLN A 61 25.34 2.06 -7.05
N LEU A 62 24.68 2.59 -6.02
CA LEU A 62 25.34 3.35 -4.92
C LEU A 62 25.88 2.47 -3.77
N GLY A 63 25.74 1.15 -3.86
CA GLY A 63 26.29 0.22 -2.86
C GLY A 63 25.60 0.26 -1.48
N LEU A 64 24.41 0.86 -1.36
CA LEU A 64 23.71 0.99 -0.07
C LEU A 64 23.41 -0.35 0.62
N THR A 65 23.06 -1.40 -0.14
CA THR A 65 22.79 -2.72 0.44
C THR A 65 24.02 -3.30 1.12
N THR A 66 25.20 -3.17 0.50
CA THR A 66 26.47 -3.60 1.09
C THR A 66 26.73 -2.88 2.41
N PHE A 67 26.53 -1.56 2.45
CA PHE A 67 26.67 -0.78 3.67
C PHE A 67 25.70 -1.24 4.77
N ILE A 68 24.40 -1.39 4.46
CA ILE A 68 23.37 -1.80 5.44
C ILE A 68 23.69 -3.19 6.02
N GLN A 69 24.13 -4.13 5.19
CA GLN A 69 24.49 -5.48 5.64
C GLN A 69 25.70 -5.46 6.57
N ILE A 70 26.72 -4.67 6.25
CA ILE A 70 27.90 -4.50 7.12
C ILE A 70 27.51 -3.81 8.43
N PHE A 71 26.67 -2.79 8.37
CA PHE A 71 26.17 -2.09 9.56
C PHE A 71 25.37 -3.01 10.48
N MET A 72 24.48 -3.84 9.92
CA MET A 72 23.75 -4.86 10.67
C MET A 72 24.69 -5.89 11.31
N LEU A 73 25.71 -6.33 10.57
CA LEU A 73 26.73 -7.25 11.09
C LEU A 73 27.51 -6.62 12.25
N ASP A 74 27.97 -5.37 12.10
CA ASP A 74 28.67 -4.62 13.15
C ASP A 74 27.82 -4.50 14.42
N ALA A 75 26.55 -4.14 14.26
CA ALA A 75 25.61 -4.05 15.39
C ALA A 75 25.48 -5.39 16.13
N CYS A 76 25.37 -6.51 15.42
CA CYS A 76 25.27 -7.85 16.01
C CYS A 76 26.58 -8.34 16.65
N VAL A 77 27.75 -7.92 16.15
CA VAL A 77 29.06 -8.34 16.68
C VAL A 77 29.42 -7.58 17.95
N PHE A 78 29.14 -6.27 17.99
CA PHE A 78 29.61 -5.40 19.07
C PHE A 78 28.57 -5.10 20.14
N ASN A 79 27.31 -5.53 19.96
CA ASN A 79 26.25 -5.34 20.94
C ASN A 79 25.62 -6.69 21.31
N ARG A 80 25.30 -6.84 22.61
CA ARG A 80 24.61 -8.03 23.10
C ARG A 80 23.12 -7.95 22.76
N ASP A 81 22.51 -9.10 22.49
CA ASP A 81 21.07 -9.26 22.31
C ASP A 81 20.45 -8.49 21.12
N ILE A 82 21.27 -8.11 20.13
CA ILE A 82 20.81 -7.54 18.87
C ILE A 82 20.55 -8.64 17.85
N ARG A 83 19.40 -8.57 17.17
CA ARG A 83 19.05 -9.42 16.03
C ARG A 83 18.82 -8.55 14.81
N ALA A 84 19.52 -8.85 13.72
CA ALA A 84 19.32 -8.18 12.45
C ALA A 84 18.68 -9.13 11.44
N GLY A 85 17.72 -8.63 10.67
CA GLY A 85 17.04 -9.35 9.61
C GLY A 85 17.05 -8.53 8.33
N THR A 86 17.46 -9.14 7.22
CA THR A 86 17.28 -8.56 5.89
C THR A 86 16.15 -9.30 5.20
N ILE A 87 15.08 -8.60 4.86
CA ILE A 87 14.01 -9.12 4.01
C ILE A 87 14.25 -8.55 2.62
N ALA A 88 14.65 -9.42 1.69
CA ALA A 88 14.85 -9.07 0.30
C ALA A 88 13.97 -9.98 -0.55
N HIS A 89 13.39 -9.44 -1.62
CA HIS A 89 12.59 -10.22 -2.55
C HIS A 89 13.06 -10.08 -3.99
N ILE A 90 12.89 -11.15 -4.77
CA ILE A 90 13.17 -11.17 -6.20
C ILE A 90 11.95 -10.83 -7.07
N HIS A 91 10.69 -10.96 -6.60
CA HIS A 91 9.45 -10.32 -7.13
C HIS A 91 8.19 -10.76 -6.33
N VAL A 92 7.34 -9.78 -5.93
CA VAL A 92 6.04 -9.82 -5.18
C VAL A 92 6.10 -9.79 -3.64
N VAL A 93 6.13 -8.60 -3.05
CA VAL A 93 6.08 -8.42 -1.59
C VAL A 93 4.75 -8.95 -1.03
N GLY A 94 4.82 -10.01 -0.22
CA GLY A 94 3.84 -10.43 0.81
C GLY A 94 2.37 -10.62 0.39
N VAL A 95 1.93 -11.87 0.26
CA VAL A 95 0.51 -12.22 0.37
C VAL A 95 0.24 -12.75 1.78
N THR A 96 -0.60 -12.06 2.57
CA THR A 96 -1.15 -12.64 3.79
C THR A 96 -2.25 -13.63 3.40
N ILE A 97 -1.99 -14.92 3.57
CA ILE A 97 -2.97 -16.00 3.39
C ILE A 97 -3.81 -16.06 4.67
N ILE A 98 -5.10 -15.75 4.58
CA ILE A 98 -6.05 -16.01 5.68
C ILE A 98 -6.61 -17.43 5.48
N PRO A 99 -6.63 -18.29 6.52
CA PRO A 99 -7.18 -19.64 6.40
C PRO A 99 -8.68 -19.59 6.10
N THR A 100 -9.09 -20.50 5.21
CA THR A 100 -10.44 -20.86 4.76
C THR A 100 -11.59 -20.27 5.58
N MET A 101 -12.36 -19.35 5.00
CA MET A 101 -13.68 -18.97 5.50
C MET A 101 -14.74 -19.60 4.59
N THR A 102 -15.47 -20.57 5.12
CA THR A 102 -16.36 -21.50 4.40
C THR A 102 -17.66 -20.89 3.85
N ALA A 103 -17.78 -19.56 3.71
CA ALA A 103 -19.08 -18.91 3.60
C ALA A 103 -19.19 -17.72 2.62
N SER A 104 -18.29 -17.55 1.64
CA SER A 104 -18.48 -16.53 0.60
C SER A 104 -18.65 -17.16 -0.78
N SER A 105 -19.79 -16.89 -1.43
CA SER A 105 -20.05 -17.15 -2.85
C SER A 105 -19.20 -16.28 -3.78
N ASP A 106 -18.48 -15.31 -3.23
CA ASP A 106 -17.81 -14.27 -3.99
C ASP A 106 -16.36 -14.68 -4.30
N SER A 107 -16.03 -14.63 -5.59
CA SER A 107 -14.74 -15.04 -6.14
C SER A 107 -13.59 -14.20 -5.59
N GLY A 108 -12.66 -14.85 -4.87
CA GLY A 108 -11.43 -14.24 -4.36
C GLY A 108 -10.65 -13.48 -5.43
N ARG A 109 -10.74 -12.15 -5.41
CA ARG A 109 -9.99 -11.24 -6.29
C ARG A 109 -8.90 -10.57 -5.47
N THR A 110 -7.84 -10.09 -6.13
CA THR A 110 -6.72 -9.42 -5.47
C THR A 110 -6.40 -8.14 -6.24
N VAL A 111 -6.01 -7.05 -5.56
CA VAL A 111 -5.81 -5.72 -6.17
C VAL A 111 -4.42 -5.71 -6.78
N ALA A 112 -4.29 -6.49 -7.85
CA ALA A 112 -3.13 -6.50 -8.73
C ALA A 112 -3.51 -7.21 -10.04
N GLY A 113 -4.66 -6.84 -10.62
CA GLY A 113 -5.00 -7.10 -12.03
C GLY A 113 -4.89 -8.55 -12.53
N TYR A 114 -5.01 -9.54 -11.65
CA TYR A 114 -5.05 -10.95 -12.04
C TYR A 114 -6.22 -11.68 -11.35
N THR A 115 -7.26 -11.92 -12.14
CA THR A 115 -8.37 -12.79 -11.77
C THR A 115 -7.97 -14.23 -12.08
N VAL A 116 -7.97 -15.10 -11.06
CA VAL A 116 -7.85 -16.55 -11.30
C VAL A 116 -9.24 -17.03 -11.76
N PRO A 117 -9.38 -17.71 -12.91
CA PRO A 117 -10.70 -18.06 -13.48
C PRO A 117 -11.55 -19.00 -12.62
N ALA A 118 -10.96 -19.68 -11.65
CA ALA A 118 -11.64 -20.59 -10.73
C ALA A 118 -11.57 -20.04 -9.30
N LEU A 119 -12.63 -20.29 -8.51
CA LEU A 119 -12.64 -20.08 -7.06
C LEU A 119 -11.37 -20.71 -6.44
N TRP A 120 -10.86 -20.12 -5.35
CA TRP A 120 -9.65 -20.58 -4.64
C TRP A 120 -9.90 -21.89 -3.85
N THR A 121 -10.43 -22.91 -4.53
CA THR A 121 -10.74 -24.24 -4.00
C THR A 121 -9.59 -25.23 -4.22
N THR A 122 -8.47 -24.79 -4.81
CA THR A 122 -7.31 -25.61 -5.15
C THR A 122 -6.13 -25.35 -4.22
N THR A 123 -5.13 -26.24 -4.23
CA THR A 123 -3.94 -26.10 -3.39
C THR A 123 -3.13 -24.85 -3.75
N LEU A 124 -2.49 -24.25 -2.76
CA LEU A 124 -1.65 -23.05 -2.91
C LEU A 124 -0.62 -23.17 -4.06
N ALA A 125 -0.11 -24.39 -4.31
CA ALA A 125 0.82 -24.67 -5.39
C ALA A 125 0.23 -24.41 -6.78
N THR A 126 -1.03 -24.80 -7.01
CA THR A 126 -1.71 -24.61 -8.31
C THR A 126 -1.94 -23.13 -8.60
N VAL A 127 -2.43 -22.39 -7.61
CA VAL A 127 -2.64 -20.93 -7.71
C VAL A 127 -1.33 -20.20 -8.02
N ASN A 128 -0.24 -20.57 -7.32
CA ASN A 128 1.08 -20.01 -7.56
C ASN A 128 1.60 -20.28 -8.98
N ASN A 129 1.33 -21.46 -9.54
CA ASN A 129 1.76 -21.81 -10.89
C ASN A 129 1.01 -20.99 -11.96
N THR A 130 -0.29 -20.75 -11.78
CA THR A 130 -1.09 -19.93 -12.70
C THR A 130 -0.62 -18.47 -12.69
N ILE A 131 -0.35 -17.90 -11.50
CA ILE A 131 0.17 -16.53 -11.37
C ILE A 131 1.54 -16.41 -12.04
N LYS A 132 2.45 -17.37 -11.83
CA LYS A 132 3.78 -17.40 -12.45
C LYS A 132 3.76 -17.53 -13.97
N ALA A 133 2.75 -18.20 -14.53
CA ALA A 133 2.59 -18.36 -15.97
C ALA A 133 2.03 -17.10 -16.66
N SER A 134 1.58 -16.10 -15.91
CA SER A 134 1.03 -14.86 -16.45
C SER A 134 2.13 -14.01 -17.11
N SER A 135 1.84 -13.49 -18.32
CA SER A 135 2.72 -12.52 -19.01
C SER A 135 2.88 -11.18 -18.26
N ARG A 136 2.05 -10.96 -17.23
CA ARG A 136 2.07 -9.79 -16.35
C ARG A 136 2.87 -10.03 -15.06
N TYR A 137 3.25 -11.27 -14.75
CA TYR A 137 3.93 -11.64 -13.49
C TYR A 137 5.18 -10.79 -13.19
N ALA A 138 5.98 -10.47 -14.21
CA ALA A 138 7.19 -9.67 -14.08
C ALA A 138 6.95 -8.14 -14.10
N LYS A 139 5.70 -7.69 -14.22
CA LYS A 139 5.32 -6.29 -14.47
C LYS A 139 4.41 -5.70 -13.40
N VAL A 140 4.07 -6.46 -12.37
CA VAL A 140 3.09 -6.08 -11.35
C VAL A 140 3.81 -5.59 -10.07
N ILE A 141 3.36 -4.45 -9.56
CA ILE A 141 3.71 -3.87 -8.27
C ILE A 141 2.57 -4.15 -7.29
N ASP A 142 2.91 -4.35 -6.02
CA ASP A 142 2.07 -4.46 -4.81
C ASP A 142 0.68 -5.05 -4.98
N GLN A 143 0.51 -6.26 -4.47
CA GLN A 143 -0.79 -6.89 -4.30
C GLN A 143 -1.37 -6.45 -2.96
N LEU A 144 -2.24 -5.43 -2.99
CA LEU A 144 -3.13 -5.21 -1.85
C LEU A 144 -4.25 -6.27 -1.87
N LEU A 145 -4.61 -6.77 -0.70
CA LEU A 145 -5.73 -7.70 -0.55
C LEU A 145 -7.03 -7.03 -1.03
N ALA A 146 -7.66 -7.59 -2.07
CA ALA A 146 -8.98 -7.18 -2.54
C ALA A 146 -10.04 -8.14 -2.01
N PHE A 147 -10.25 -8.25 -0.70
CA PHE A 147 -11.42 -9.01 -0.29
C PHE A 147 -12.09 -8.48 0.96
N THR A 148 -13.29 -7.95 0.75
CA THR A 148 -14.52 -8.25 1.49
C THR A 148 -15.71 -8.10 0.57
N ALA A 149 -16.79 -8.83 0.87
CA ALA A 149 -18.02 -8.91 0.08
C ALA A 149 -18.41 -7.58 -0.58
N ASP A 150 -18.63 -7.61 -1.90
CA ASP A 150 -19.09 -6.50 -2.74
C ASP A 150 -20.43 -5.88 -2.26
N THR A 151 -21.04 -6.53 -1.27
CA THR A 151 -22.37 -6.28 -0.73
C THR A 151 -22.37 -5.88 0.75
N ASP A 152 -21.21 -5.89 1.45
CA ASP A 152 -21.17 -5.62 2.89
C ASP A 152 -19.81 -5.04 3.39
N PRO A 153 -19.74 -3.72 3.67
CA PRO A 153 -18.58 -3.03 4.23
C PRO A 153 -18.37 -3.18 5.72
N THR A 154 -19.27 -3.86 6.45
CA THR A 154 -19.05 -4.14 7.87
C THR A 154 -18.00 -5.23 8.08
N LYS A 155 -17.64 -5.94 7.01
CA LYS A 155 -16.54 -6.92 6.97
C LYS A 155 -15.20 -6.19 6.80
N SER A 156 -14.10 -6.86 7.15
CA SER A 156 -12.70 -6.37 7.05
C SER A 156 -12.42 -5.50 5.82
N PRO A 157 -12.15 -4.19 5.95
CA PRO A 157 -12.11 -3.28 4.79
C PRO A 157 -11.07 -3.72 3.76
N ALA A 158 -11.53 -3.98 2.53
CA ALA A 158 -10.65 -4.18 1.39
C ALA A 158 -9.82 -2.91 1.11
N ALA A 159 -8.72 -3.08 0.38
CA ALA A 159 -7.91 -2.01 -0.20
C ALA A 159 -8.63 -1.08 -1.18
N GLU A 160 -9.94 -1.25 -1.35
CA GLU A 160 -10.78 -0.64 -2.36
C GLU A 160 -12.01 0.03 -1.75
N MET A 161 -12.13 0.02 -0.42
CA MET A 161 -13.26 0.56 0.33
C MET A 161 -12.79 1.70 1.22
N PHE A 162 -13.14 2.93 0.84
CA PHE A 162 -12.62 4.13 1.49
C PHE A 162 -13.71 5.11 1.88
N PRO A 163 -13.70 5.66 3.11
CA PRO A 163 -14.69 6.65 3.49
C PRO A 163 -14.52 7.91 2.63
N LEU A 164 -15.57 8.23 1.88
CA LEU A 164 -15.73 9.47 1.13
C LEU A 164 -16.53 10.52 1.90
N GLY A 165 -17.07 10.14 3.06
CA GLY A 165 -17.89 10.97 3.92
C GLY A 165 -19.24 10.30 4.17
N ASN A 166 -20.31 11.09 4.06
CA ASN A 166 -21.67 10.64 4.25
C ASN A 166 -22.53 11.03 3.05
N VAL A 167 -23.61 10.29 2.82
CA VAL A 167 -24.66 10.71 1.88
C VAL A 167 -25.25 12.03 2.39
N VAL A 168 -25.21 13.06 1.55
CA VAL A 168 -25.65 14.42 1.92
C VAL A 168 -27.13 14.62 1.64
N GLY A 169 -27.63 14.01 0.57
CA GLY A 169 -29.04 14.00 0.25
C GLY A 169 -29.35 13.01 -0.86
N HIS A 170 -30.56 12.48 -0.84
CA HIS A 170 -31.06 11.52 -1.80
C HIS A 170 -32.13 12.14 -2.73
N PRO A 171 -32.29 11.62 -3.96
CA PRO A 171 -33.40 11.98 -4.83
C PRO A 171 -34.70 11.23 -4.46
N GLY A 172 -35.85 11.82 -4.83
CA GLY A 172 -37.13 11.11 -4.89
C GLY A 172 -37.82 10.82 -3.55
N ASN A 173 -38.99 10.18 -3.64
CA ASN A 173 -39.93 9.97 -2.52
C ASN A 173 -39.50 8.88 -1.50
N GLN A 174 -38.33 8.24 -1.66
CA GLN A 174 -37.79 7.19 -0.78
C GLN A 174 -38.74 6.01 -0.48
N ASP A 175 -39.71 5.75 -1.35
CA ASP A 175 -40.70 4.69 -1.22
C ASP A 175 -40.14 3.29 -1.51
N GLY A 176 -38.88 3.18 -1.97
CA GLY A 176 -38.31 1.92 -2.46
C GLY A 176 -38.95 1.43 -3.77
N VAL A 177 -39.72 2.29 -4.45
CA VAL A 177 -40.45 1.97 -5.70
C VAL A 177 -40.09 2.94 -6.83
N THR A 178 -39.90 4.21 -6.51
CA THR A 178 -39.53 5.27 -7.44
C THR A 178 -38.04 5.18 -7.78
N THR A 179 -37.74 5.04 -9.07
CA THR A 179 -36.37 5.04 -9.56
C THR A 179 -35.80 6.45 -9.59
N TRP A 180 -34.47 6.54 -9.48
CA TRP A 180 -33.76 7.80 -9.47
C TRP A 180 -32.39 7.67 -10.12
N ASP A 181 -31.92 8.76 -10.71
CA ASP A 181 -30.67 8.81 -11.46
C ASP A 181 -29.70 9.88 -10.95
N THR A 182 -30.03 10.60 -9.88
CA THR A 182 -29.27 11.76 -9.38
C THR A 182 -29.05 11.66 -7.88
N ILE A 183 -27.87 11.90 -7.32
CA ILE A 183 -27.62 11.82 -5.86
C ILE A 183 -26.73 12.97 -5.39
N LYS A 184 -27.02 13.53 -4.21
CA LYS A 184 -26.26 14.63 -3.62
C LYS A 184 -25.15 14.11 -2.71
N LEU A 185 -23.90 14.41 -3.06
CA LEU A 185 -22.69 13.92 -2.38
C LEU A 185 -21.72 15.08 -2.10
N PRO A 186 -20.66 14.87 -1.29
CA PRO A 186 -19.58 15.84 -1.17
C PRO A 186 -18.91 16.09 -2.53
N ALA A 187 -18.62 17.34 -2.87
CA ALA A 187 -18.02 17.72 -4.15
C ALA A 187 -16.59 17.17 -4.37
N SER A 188 -15.98 16.65 -3.30
CA SER A 188 -14.69 15.97 -3.32
C SER A 188 -14.73 14.58 -3.97
N VAL A 189 -15.91 14.00 -4.22
CA VAL A 189 -16.03 12.71 -4.90
C VAL A 189 -15.69 12.88 -6.40
N PRO A 190 -14.66 12.20 -6.94
CA PRO A 190 -14.32 12.31 -8.36
C PRO A 190 -15.44 11.74 -9.24
N ASN A 191 -15.73 12.40 -10.37
CA ASN A 191 -16.65 11.84 -11.37
C ASN A 191 -16.08 10.53 -11.96
N GLY A 192 -16.93 9.56 -12.27
CA GLY A 192 -16.51 8.20 -12.65
C GLY A 192 -16.27 7.28 -11.45
N THR A 193 -16.37 7.77 -10.22
CA THR A 193 -16.18 6.95 -9.03
C THR A 193 -17.39 6.04 -8.83
N ARG A 194 -17.13 4.75 -8.62
CA ARG A 194 -18.12 3.83 -8.07
C ARG A 194 -18.17 4.04 -6.55
N ILE A 195 -19.35 4.40 -6.05
CA ILE A 195 -19.65 4.65 -4.65
C ILE A 195 -20.48 3.51 -4.08
N MET A 196 -20.39 3.31 -2.78
CA MET A 196 -21.19 2.36 -2.02
C MET A 196 -21.75 3.05 -0.77
N PHE A 197 -23.01 2.78 -0.45
CA PHE A 197 -23.69 3.34 0.70
C PHE A 197 -24.74 2.38 1.24
N GLU A 198 -25.08 2.59 2.51
CA GLU A 198 -26.11 1.83 3.22
C GLU A 198 -27.48 2.37 2.84
N TYR A 199 -28.35 1.51 2.31
CA TYR A 199 -29.70 1.88 1.87
C TYR A 199 -30.74 1.42 2.91
N GLN A 200 -30.46 0.35 3.65
CA GLN A 200 -31.19 -0.05 4.85
C GLN A 200 -30.17 -0.56 5.89
N PRO A 201 -30.50 -0.59 7.19
CA PRO A 201 -29.57 -1.06 8.21
C PRO A 201 -29.03 -2.46 7.88
N GLY A 202 -27.72 -2.57 7.69
CA GLY A 202 -27.01 -3.79 7.29
C GLY A 202 -27.09 -4.16 5.81
N LEU A 203 -27.73 -3.35 4.97
CA LEU A 203 -27.93 -3.60 3.54
C LEU A 203 -27.32 -2.49 2.69
N TRP A 204 -26.43 -2.88 1.80
CA TRP A 204 -25.58 -1.97 1.05
C TRP A 204 -25.78 -2.12 -0.44
N THR A 205 -25.59 -1.01 -1.16
CA THR A 205 -25.69 -0.98 -2.62
C THR A 205 -24.63 -0.05 -3.19
N SER A 206 -24.30 -0.24 -4.48
CA SER A 206 -23.30 0.58 -5.17
C SER A 206 -23.88 1.28 -6.40
N ARG A 207 -23.30 2.44 -6.74
CA ARG A 207 -23.64 3.28 -7.90
C ARG A 207 -22.38 3.81 -8.54
N THR A 208 -22.38 4.01 -9.85
CA THR A 208 -21.28 4.61 -10.61
C THR A 208 -21.68 6.02 -11.00
N THR A 209 -20.91 7.01 -10.57
CA THR A 209 -21.13 8.42 -10.95
C THR A 209 -20.60 8.68 -12.36
N TYR A 210 -21.30 9.46 -13.17
CA TYR A 210 -20.83 9.77 -14.54
C TYR A 210 -20.98 11.24 -14.98
N ASP A 211 -21.76 12.05 -14.26
CA ASP A 211 -21.86 13.49 -14.48
C ASP A 211 -22.08 14.21 -13.14
N ARG A 212 -21.71 15.49 -13.03
CA ARG A 212 -21.89 16.25 -11.78
C ARG A 212 -22.17 17.74 -11.99
N VAL A 213 -22.96 18.32 -11.10
CA VAL A 213 -23.20 19.78 -10.98
C VAL A 213 -22.86 20.24 -9.57
N ASP A 214 -21.93 21.20 -9.45
CA ASP A 214 -21.49 21.71 -8.14
C ASP A 214 -22.47 22.75 -7.59
N ASN A 215 -22.83 22.64 -6.30
CA ASN A 215 -23.80 23.52 -5.63
C ASN A 215 -23.17 24.75 -4.96
N GLY A 216 -21.84 24.85 -4.92
CA GLY A 216 -21.12 25.97 -4.31
C GLY A 216 -21.08 25.95 -2.76
N ASP A 217 -21.70 24.96 -2.13
CA ASP A 217 -21.76 24.75 -0.67
C ASP A 217 -20.82 23.60 -0.20
N GLY A 218 -19.94 23.12 -1.07
CA GLY A 218 -19.09 21.94 -0.82
C GLY A 218 -19.74 20.61 -1.21
N THR A 219 -20.94 20.64 -1.80
CA THR A 219 -21.67 19.48 -2.30
C THR A 219 -21.87 19.55 -3.81
N ALA A 220 -22.19 18.42 -4.43
CA ALA A 220 -22.54 18.34 -5.84
C ALA A 220 -23.64 17.29 -6.06
N ASP A 221 -24.48 17.53 -7.07
CA ASP A 221 -25.48 16.60 -7.56
C ASP A 221 -24.86 15.75 -8.68
N TYR A 222 -24.78 14.44 -8.45
CA TYR A 222 -24.15 13.49 -9.36
C TYR A 222 -25.20 12.66 -10.09
N LYS A 223 -25.02 12.44 -11.39
CA LYS A 223 -25.75 11.41 -12.12
C LYS A 223 -25.16 10.03 -11.88
N VAL A 224 -26.02 9.02 -11.73
CA VAL A 224 -25.63 7.62 -11.50
C VAL A 224 -26.11 6.69 -12.62
N ILE A 225 -25.27 5.71 -12.97
CA ILE A 225 -25.55 4.75 -14.05
C ILE A 225 -26.63 3.75 -13.63
N GLU A 226 -26.52 3.18 -12.43
CA GLU A 226 -27.43 2.15 -11.95
C GLU A 226 -28.72 2.77 -11.35
N VAL A 227 -29.74 2.90 -12.18
CA VAL A 227 -31.04 3.50 -11.83
C VAL A 227 -31.96 2.44 -11.21
N PHE A 228 -31.97 2.34 -9.87
CA PHE A 228 -32.81 1.39 -9.13
C PHE A 228 -33.60 2.07 -8.01
N ALA A 229 -34.81 1.57 -7.77
CA ALA A 229 -35.62 1.98 -6.64
C ALA A 229 -34.98 1.50 -5.34
N THR A 230 -34.48 2.44 -4.55
CA THR A 230 -33.82 2.17 -3.26
C THR A 230 -34.17 3.28 -2.28
N ASN A 231 -34.52 2.90 -1.05
CA ASN A 231 -34.61 3.85 0.06
C ASN A 231 -33.18 4.15 0.51
N VAL A 232 -32.74 5.41 0.51
CA VAL A 232 -31.37 5.78 0.86
C VAL A 232 -31.41 6.47 2.20
N GLN A 233 -30.59 6.03 3.16
CA GLN A 233 -30.52 6.71 4.43
C GLN A 233 -29.65 7.97 4.30
N ASP A 234 -30.24 9.13 4.60
CA ASP A 234 -29.46 10.35 4.81
C ASP A 234 -28.40 10.12 5.88
N ASN A 235 -27.24 10.73 5.69
CA ASN A 235 -26.07 10.57 6.55
C ASN A 235 -25.50 9.14 6.62
N ALA A 236 -25.96 8.20 5.78
CA ALA A 236 -25.33 6.89 5.62
C ALA A 236 -23.85 7.03 5.26
N ALA A 237 -23.04 6.08 5.72
CA ALA A 237 -21.62 6.05 5.37
C ALA A 237 -21.46 5.93 3.85
N LEU A 238 -20.75 6.87 3.26
CA LEU A 238 -20.43 6.88 1.84
C LEU A 238 -19.00 6.36 1.66
N LEU A 239 -18.87 5.29 0.89
CA LEU A 239 -17.61 4.62 0.63
C LEU A 239 -17.28 4.66 -0.87
N ALA A 240 -16.02 4.85 -1.22
CA ALA A 240 -15.53 4.51 -2.55
C ALA A 240 -15.52 3.00 -2.71
N HIS A 241 -15.72 2.52 -3.93
CA HIS A 241 -15.73 1.10 -4.29
C HIS A 241 -14.77 0.86 -5.47
N GLY A 242 -13.72 0.06 -5.25
CA GLY A 242 -12.64 -0.14 -6.22
C GLY A 242 -12.85 -1.26 -7.25
N MET A 243 -13.92 -2.05 -7.23
CA MET A 243 -14.12 -2.94 -8.38
C MET A 243 -14.89 -2.24 -9.49
N ASN A 244 -14.17 -1.81 -10.52
CA ASN A 244 -14.74 -1.58 -11.83
C ASN A 244 -14.25 -2.68 -12.78
N LEU A 245 -15.15 -3.60 -13.12
CA LEU A 245 -14.93 -4.57 -14.19
C LEU A 245 -15.07 -3.92 -15.58
N ASP A 246 -15.52 -2.66 -15.63
CA ASP A 246 -15.94 -2.01 -16.87
C ASP A 246 -14.85 -1.10 -17.45
N VAL A 247 -14.73 -1.15 -18.78
CA VAL A 247 -13.79 -0.37 -19.59
C VAL A 247 -14.19 1.11 -19.72
N SER A 248 -15.31 1.50 -19.12
CA SER A 248 -15.92 2.83 -19.20
C SER A 248 -15.55 3.76 -18.04
N SER A 249 -14.95 3.24 -16.96
CA SER A 249 -14.56 4.03 -15.79
C SER A 249 -13.14 4.55 -15.89
N TYR A 250 -13.02 5.88 -15.84
CA TYR A 250 -11.73 6.57 -15.96
C TYR A 250 -10.91 6.59 -14.66
N VAL A 251 -11.47 6.13 -13.54
CA VAL A 251 -10.80 6.17 -12.23
C VAL A 251 -10.27 4.79 -11.85
N HIS A 252 -8.95 4.67 -11.74
CA HIS A 252 -8.30 3.44 -11.30
C HIS A 252 -8.59 3.18 -9.81
N PRO A 253 -8.90 1.95 -9.40
CA PRO A 253 -9.40 1.70 -8.05
C PRO A 253 -8.39 1.87 -6.93
N VAL A 254 -7.11 1.71 -7.25
CA VAL A 254 -6.01 2.00 -6.32
C VAL A 254 -5.85 3.51 -6.07
N LEU A 255 -6.44 4.39 -6.89
CA LEU A 255 -6.35 5.84 -6.70
C LEU A 255 -6.85 6.24 -5.31
N GLN A 256 -7.98 5.69 -4.87
CA GLN A 256 -8.56 6.04 -3.57
C GLN A 256 -7.70 5.53 -2.40
N GLY A 257 -7.01 4.41 -2.59
CA GLY A 257 -6.01 3.91 -1.63
C GLY A 257 -4.77 4.77 -1.56
N ILE A 258 -4.28 5.23 -2.71
CA ILE A 258 -3.17 6.18 -2.80
C ILE A 258 -3.58 7.50 -2.15
N LEU A 259 -4.76 8.05 -2.45
CA LEU A 259 -5.25 9.29 -1.86
C LEU A 259 -5.41 9.20 -0.34
N ARG A 260 -5.85 8.05 0.20
CA ARG A 260 -5.91 7.82 1.64
C ARG A 260 -4.53 7.71 2.29
N PHE A 261 -3.60 7.03 1.64
CA PHE A 261 -2.23 6.96 2.13
C PHE A 261 -1.62 8.35 2.15
N VAL A 262 -1.70 9.06 1.03
CA VAL A 262 -1.20 10.44 0.88
C VAL A 262 -1.87 11.37 1.88
N SER A 263 -3.19 11.30 2.10
CA SER A 263 -3.89 12.19 3.03
C SER A 263 -3.44 12.03 4.49
N ARG A 264 -2.96 10.84 4.88
CA ARG A 264 -2.43 10.54 6.21
C ARG A 264 -0.97 10.89 6.40
N LEU A 265 -0.24 11.20 5.33
CA LEU A 265 1.13 11.66 5.45
C LEU A 265 1.16 13.06 6.12
N PRO A 266 2.17 13.33 6.97
CA PRO A 266 2.42 14.67 7.47
C PRO A 266 2.53 15.67 6.31
N GLN A 267 2.06 16.91 6.50
CA GLN A 267 2.08 17.92 5.44
C GLN A 267 3.50 18.18 4.92
N SER A 268 4.51 18.10 5.79
CA SER A 268 5.94 18.19 5.44
C SER A 268 6.39 17.10 4.47
N GLU A 269 5.79 15.92 4.52
CA GLU A 269 6.09 14.81 3.60
C GLU A 269 5.30 14.93 2.30
N LYS A 270 4.08 15.47 2.35
CA LYS A 270 3.25 15.72 1.15
C LYS A 270 3.91 16.70 0.18
N LEU A 271 4.58 17.73 0.70
CA LEU A 271 5.29 18.74 -0.10
C LEU A 271 6.43 18.16 -0.95
N LYS A 272 6.88 16.93 -0.68
CA LYS A 272 7.95 16.28 -1.43
C LYS A 272 7.47 15.57 -2.71
N PHE A 273 6.15 15.38 -2.88
CA PHE A 273 5.59 14.75 -4.08
C PHE A 273 5.53 15.68 -5.30
N TYR A 274 5.56 16.99 -5.07
CA TYR A 274 5.54 18.02 -6.10
C TYR A 274 6.73 18.96 -5.89
N PRO A 275 7.91 18.63 -6.45
CA PRO A 275 9.06 19.54 -6.49
C PRO A 275 8.81 20.74 -7.41
#